data_AF-A0AAV9UIE7-F1
#
_entry.id   AF-A0AAV9UIE7-F1
#
_cell.length_a   1.000
_cell.length_b   1.000
_cell.length_c   1.000
_cell.angle_alpha   90.00
_cell.angle_beta   90.00
_cell.angle_gamma   90.00
#
_symmetry.space_group_name_H-M   'P 1'
#
loop_
_entity.id
_entity.type
_entity.pdbx_description
1 polymer ?
#
loop_
_entity_poly.entity_id
_entity_poly.type
_entity_poly.pdbx_seq_one_letter_code
_entity_poly.pdbx_strand_id
1 'polypeptide(L)' 'MPTDNQGSSYEYKSSGTNNQGNHYCSRDYGSGASNPNSYHYSNTNGSYYYSNPNGSTYYNNGQGGSKYTPPSSGNSGKK' A
#
# COMPACT_ATOMS: atom_id res chain seq x y z
N MET A 1 -12.85 -12.13 7.91
CA MET A 1 -12.16 -10.86 7.54
C MET A 1 -10.80 -11.22 6.98
N PRO A 2 -10.40 -10.70 5.81
CA PRO A 2 -9.04 -10.89 5.32
C PRO A 2 -8.05 -10.24 6.31
N THR A 3 -6.90 -10.89 6.49
CA THR A 3 -5.82 -10.43 7.36
C THR A 3 -4.57 -10.17 6.54
N ASP A 4 -3.81 -9.15 6.90
CA ASP A 4 -2.50 -8.92 6.28
C ASP A 4 -1.42 -9.84 6.87
N ASN A 5 -0.19 -9.72 6.35
CA ASN A 5 0.95 -10.51 6.83
C ASN A 5 1.40 -10.13 8.26
N GLN A 6 0.79 -9.11 8.87
CA GLN A 6 1.00 -8.71 10.27
C GLN A 6 -0.16 -9.17 11.17
N GLY A 7 -1.13 -9.93 10.65
CA GLY A 7 -2.30 -10.38 11.39
C GLY A 7 -3.38 -9.31 11.58
N SER A 8 -3.23 -8.14 10.96
CA SER A 8 -4.22 -7.05 11.02
C SER A 8 -5.38 -7.36 10.09
N SER A 9 -6.59 -7.41 10.64
CA SER A 9 -7.81 -7.55 9.84
C SER A 9 -8.09 -6.27 9.08
N TYR A 10 -8.53 -6.40 7.83
CA TYR A 10 -9.00 -5.28 7.03
C TYR A 10 -10.28 -5.64 6.27
N GLU A 11 -10.95 -4.61 5.77
CA GLU A 11 -12.06 -4.71 4.83
C GLU A 11 -11.62 -4.23 3.45
N TYR A 12 -12.08 -4.92 2.41
CA TYR A 12 -11.93 -4.42 1.04
C TYR A 12 -12.99 -3.34 0.81
N LYS A 13 -12.56 -2.08 0.65
CA LYS A 13 -13.50 -0.98 0.37
C LYS A 13 -13.87 -0.91 -1.10
N SER A 14 -12.87 -1.11 -1.95
CA SER A 14 -13.03 -1.06 -3.39
C SER A 14 -11.84 -1.75 -4.03
N SER A 15 -12.09 -2.47 -5.12
CA SER A 15 -11.03 -2.93 -6.00
C SER A 15 -11.50 -2.82 -7.44
N GLY A 16 -10.54 -2.78 -8.36
CA GLY A 16 -10.86 -2.76 -9.77
C GLY A 16 -9.62 -2.89 -10.63
N THR A 17 -9.88 -3.06 -11.92
CA THR A 17 -8.86 -3.07 -12.96
C THR A 17 -9.22 -2.00 -13.97
N ASN A 18 -8.28 -1.12 -14.30
CA ASN A 18 -8.50 -0.10 -15.31
C ASN A 18 -8.27 -0.66 -16.73
N ASN A 19 -8.60 0.12 -17.76
CA ASN A 19 -8.46 -0.32 -19.17
C ASN A 19 -7.02 -0.65 -19.60
N GLN A 20 -6.01 -0.23 -18.82
CA GLN A 20 -4.60 -0.54 -19.06
C GLN A 20 -4.16 -1.84 -18.36
N GLY A 21 -5.09 -2.52 -17.67
CA GLY A 21 -4.83 -3.72 -16.89
C GLY A 21 -4.26 -3.46 -15.50
N ASN A 22 -4.15 -2.19 -15.06
CA ASN A 22 -3.63 -1.88 -13.73
C ASN A 22 -4.71 -2.19 -12.69
N HIS A 23 -4.33 -2.92 -11.64
CA HIS A 23 -5.21 -3.32 -10.56
C HIS A 23 -5.03 -2.39 -9.36
N TYR A 24 -6.13 -1.96 -8.75
CA TYR A 24 -6.13 -1.21 -7.51
C TYR A 24 -7.05 -1.88 -6.49
N CYS A 25 -6.66 -1.79 -5.22
CA CYS A 25 -7.39 -2.40 -4.12
C CYS A 25 -7.24 -1.51 -2.88
N SER A 26 -8.29 -0.80 -2.54
CA SER A 26 -8.44 0.00 -1.32
C SER A 26 -8.84 -0.89 -0.15
N ARG A 27 -8.17 -0.71 0.98
CA ARG A 27 -8.30 -1.50 2.20
C ARG A 27 -8.55 -0.58 3.38
N ASP A 28 -9.46 -0.98 4.25
CA ASP A 28 -9.79 -0.25 5.48
C ASP A 28 -9.43 -1.13 6.68
N TYR A 29 -8.48 -0.67 7.48
CA TYR A 29 -8.02 -1.36 8.68
C TYR A 29 -8.74 -0.85 9.94
N GLY A 30 -9.78 -0.04 9.76
CA GLY A 30 -10.57 0.56 10.83
C GLY A 30 -9.97 1.84 11.41
N SER A 31 -10.67 2.40 12.39
CA SER A 31 -10.32 3.69 13.02
C SER A 31 -8.99 3.70 13.79
N GLY A 32 -8.40 2.52 14.06
CA GLY A 32 -7.11 2.38 14.72
C GLY A 32 -5.90 2.49 13.79
N ALA A 33 -6.12 2.52 12.46
CA ALA A 33 -5.04 2.66 11.50
C ALA A 33 -4.54 4.10 11.42
N SER A 34 -3.22 4.29 11.51
CA SER A 34 -2.57 5.60 11.30
C SER A 34 -2.84 6.16 9.90
N ASN A 35 -3.09 5.29 8.92
CA ASN A 35 -3.46 5.64 7.57
C ASN A 35 -4.81 5.01 7.19
N PRO A 36 -5.90 5.81 7.17
CA PRO A 36 -7.22 5.33 6.78
C PRO A 36 -7.32 5.05 5.27
N ASN A 37 -6.37 5.54 4.47
CA ASN A 37 -6.34 5.35 3.02
C ASN A 37 -5.28 4.31 2.63
N SER A 38 -5.41 3.11 3.18
CA SER A 38 -4.53 1.99 2.82
C SER A 38 -4.96 1.43 1.47
N TYR A 39 -4.00 1.16 0.59
CA TYR A 39 -4.30 0.58 -0.71
C TYR A 39 -3.09 -0.12 -1.33
N HIS A 40 -3.38 -1.03 -2.24
CA HIS A 40 -2.41 -1.68 -3.11
C HIS A 40 -2.74 -1.32 -4.56
N TYR A 41 -1.72 -0.91 -5.31
CA TYR A 41 -1.83 -0.60 -6.73
C TYR A 41 -0.77 -1.39 -7.49
N SER A 42 -1.17 -2.11 -8.53
CA SER A 42 -0.30 -2.97 -9.34
C SER A 42 -0.46 -2.59 -10.79
N ASN A 43 0.67 -2.35 -11.47
CA ASN A 43 0.69 -2.04 -12.89
C ASN A 43 1.04 -3.27 -13.71
N THR A 44 0.59 -3.29 -14.96
CA THR A 44 0.92 -4.37 -15.91
C THR A 44 2.40 -4.46 -16.25
N ASN A 45 3.14 -3.36 -16.09
CA ASN A 45 4.60 -3.33 -16.25
C ASN A 45 5.36 -3.95 -15.06
N GLY A 46 4.67 -4.56 -14.10
CA GLY A 46 5.26 -5.21 -12.93
C GLY A 46 5.57 -4.26 -11.77
N SER A 47 5.47 -2.94 -11.97
CA SER A 47 5.58 -1.98 -10.86
C SER A 47 4.36 -2.06 -9.95
N TYR A 48 4.56 -1.84 -8.66
CA TYR A 48 3.47 -1.82 -7.69
C TYR A 48 3.74 -0.85 -6.54
N TYR A 49 2.67 -0.44 -5.89
CA TYR A 49 2.69 0.52 -4.80
C TYR A 49 1.79 0.05 -3.66
N TYR A 50 2.31 0.14 -2.44
CA TYR A 50 1.59 -0.09 -1.21
C TYR A 50 1.52 1.20 -0.39
N SER A 51 0.31 1.54 0.03
CA SER A 51 0.03 2.49 1.12
C SER A 51 -0.45 1.66 2.30
N ASN A 52 0.36 1.57 3.35
CA ASN A 52 0.13 0.66 4.47
C ASN A 52 -0.64 1.36 5.60
N PRO A 53 -1.37 0.61 6.46
CA PRO A 53 -2.16 1.16 7.55
C PRO A 53 -1.34 1.84 8.63
N ASN A 54 -0.07 1.47 8.78
CA ASN A 54 0.85 2.16 9.67
C ASN A 54 1.32 3.53 9.14
N GLY A 55 0.96 3.89 7.90
CA GLY A 55 1.36 5.12 7.22
C GLY A 55 2.65 5.01 6.41
N SER A 56 3.29 3.85 6.39
CA SER A 56 4.44 3.61 5.51
C SER A 56 3.98 3.39 4.07
N THR A 57 4.88 3.63 3.12
CA THR A 57 4.62 3.34 1.72
C THR A 57 5.76 2.54 1.12
N TYR A 58 5.45 1.71 0.14
CA TYR A 58 6.44 0.92 -0.57
C TYR A 58 6.14 0.97 -2.06
N TYR A 59 7.13 1.38 -2.84
CA TYR A 59 7.05 1.42 -4.29
C TYR A 59 8.08 0.48 -4.89
N ASN A 60 7.68 -0.35 -5.83
CA ASN A 60 8.56 -1.18 -6.64
C ASN A 60 8.36 -0.79 -8.11
N ASN A 61 9.45 -0.61 -8.85
CA ASN A 61 9.39 -0.17 -10.24
C ASN A 61 9.25 -1.32 -11.26
N GLY A 62 9.16 -2.58 -10.82
CA GLY A 62 9.08 -3.76 -11.68
C GLY A 62 10.39 -4.13 -12.38
N GLN A 63 11.47 -3.38 -12.14
CA GLN A 63 12.78 -3.50 -12.82
C GLN A 63 13.91 -3.81 -11.82
N GLY A 64 13.56 -4.31 -10.64
CA GLY A 64 14.52 -4.61 -9.56
C GLY A 64 14.80 -3.44 -8.61
N GLY A 65 14.23 -2.26 -8.85
CA GLY A 65 14.31 -1.10 -7.96
C GLY A 65 13.11 -1.03 -7.02
N SER A 66 13.35 -0.71 -5.75
CA SER A 66 12.27 -0.41 -4.82
C SER A 66 12.62 0.72 -3.87
N LYS A 67 11.59 1.39 -3.36
CA LYS A 67 11.68 2.50 -2.42
C LYS A 67 10.68 2.27 -1.30
N TYR A 68 11.20 2.07 -0.10
CA TYR A 68 10.42 2.10 1.13
C TYR A 68 10.45 3.51 1.71
N THR A 69 9.28 4.02 2.11
CA THR A 69 9.14 5.28 2.83
C THR A 69 8.51 4.98 4.19
N PRO A 70 9.20 5.25 5.31
CA PRO A 70 8.64 5.01 6.64
C PRO A 70 7.44 5.95 6.93
N PRO A 71 6.60 5.61 7.91
CA PRO A 71 5.48 6.45 8.30
C PRO A 71 5.97 7.77 8.90
N SER A 72 5.22 8.86 8.72
CA SER A 72 5.63 10.24 9.05
C SER A 72 5.85 10.54 10.54
N SER A 73 5.82 9.54 11.43
CA SER A 73 6.32 9.66 12.80
C SER A 73 7.85 9.52 12.81
N GLY A 74 8.54 10.55 12.31
CA GLY A 74 10.00 10.67 12.37
C GLY A 74 10.63 11.23 11.10
N ASN A 75 10.68 12.55 11.00
CA ASN A 75 11.57 13.26 10.08
C ASN A 75 13.01 12.70 10.19
N SER A 76 13.55 12.12 9.11
CA SER A 76 15.00 12.05 8.84
C SER A 76 15.26 11.55 7.43
N GLY A 77 15.34 12.47 6.48
CA GLY A 77 16.42 12.35 5.50
C GLY A 77 17.76 12.45 6.25
N LYS A 78 18.65 11.46 6.03
CA LYS A 78 20.11 11.38 6.29
C LYS A 78 20.43 9.88 6.43
N LYS A 79 21.40 9.29 5.74
CA LYS A 79 22.60 9.76 5.04
C LYS A 79 22.78 9.02 3.72
#